data_AF-A0A9W7HZX2-F1
#
_entry.id   AF-A0A9W7HZX2-F1
#
_cell.length_a   1.000
_cell.length_b   1.000
_cell.length_c   1.000
_cell.angle_alpha   90.00
_cell.angle_beta   90.00
_cell.angle_gamma   90.00
#
_symmetry.space_group_name_H-M   'P 1'
#
loop_
_entity.id
_entity.type
_entity.pdbx_description
1 polymer ?
#
loop_
_entity_poly.entity_id
_entity_poly.type
_entity_poly.pdbx_seq_one_letter_code
_entity_poly.pdbx_strand_id
1 'polypeptide(L)'
;MVEGAVLVVDAGEGPLAQTKFVLAKALKYGLRPLLLLNKVDRPSVLEERCNEVESLVFDLFANLGATEEQLDFPVLYASAKEGWAS
;
A
#
# COMPACT_ATOMS: atom_id res chain seq x y z
N MET A 1 4.54 -18.99 -10.20
CA MET A 1 4.64 -18.52 -8.80
C MET A 1 5.18 -17.11 -8.82
N VAL A 2 4.89 -16.29 -7.80
CA VAL A 2 5.34 -14.88 -7.69
C VAL A 2 6.19 -14.71 -6.43
N GLU A 3 7.14 -13.78 -6.44
CA GLU A 3 8.00 -13.50 -5.26
C GLU A 3 7.56 -12.29 -4.43
N GLY A 4 6.49 -11.60 -4.83
CA GLY A 4 6.01 -10.40 -4.14
C GLY A 4 4.58 -10.02 -4.50
N ALA A 5 4.08 -9.00 -3.82
CA ALA A 5 2.75 -8.45 -4.04
C ALA A 5 2.79 -6.92 -4.07
N VAL A 6 2.08 -6.30 -5.01
CA VAL A 6 1.90 -4.85 -5.04
C VAL A 6 0.50 -4.53 -4.50
N LEU A 7 0.45 -3.80 -3.39
CA LEU A 7 -0.80 -3.26 -2.87
C LEU A 7 -1.00 -1.86 -3.43
N VAL A 8 -1.95 -1.72 -4.35
CA VAL A 8 -2.33 -0.42 -4.89
C VAL A 8 -3.40 0.20 -4.00
N VAL A 9 -3.16 1.40 -3.52
CA VAL A 9 -4.06 2.13 -2.62
C VAL A 9 -4.33 3.52 -3.19
N ASP A 10 -5.56 4.02 -3.04
CA ASP A 10 -5.89 5.40 -3.36
C ASP A 10 -5.28 6.31 -2.29
N ALA A 11 -4.44 7.26 -2.71
CA ALA A 11 -3.71 8.16 -1.82
C ALA A 11 -4.63 9.11 -1.02
N GLY A 12 -5.88 9.32 -1.45
CA GLY A 12 -6.86 10.11 -0.73
C GLY A 12 -7.77 9.31 0.20
N GLU A 13 -8.06 8.05 -0.13
CA GLU A 13 -9.04 7.23 0.61
C GLU A 13 -8.38 6.27 1.60
N GLY A 14 -7.21 5.73 1.27
CA GLY A 14 -6.53 4.71 2.07
C GLY A 14 -7.03 3.29 1.82
N PRO A 15 -6.59 2.31 2.62
CA PRO A 15 -6.87 0.90 2.38
C PRO A 15 -8.32 0.54 2.70
N LEU A 16 -9.02 -0.10 1.74
CA LEU A 16 -10.41 -0.54 1.90
C LEU A 16 -10.52 -1.97 2.46
N ALA A 17 -11.64 -2.28 3.13
CA ALA A 17 -11.86 -3.59 3.77
C ALA A 17 -11.79 -4.79 2.81
N GLN A 18 -12.09 -4.57 1.53
CA GLN A 18 -12.16 -5.60 0.50
C GLN A 18 -10.80 -6.24 0.18
N THR A 19 -9.68 -5.53 0.42
CA THR A 19 -8.33 -6.04 0.12
C THR A 19 -7.75 -6.93 1.22
N LYS A 20 -8.33 -6.90 2.43
CA LYS A 20 -7.79 -7.57 3.63
C LYS A 20 -7.60 -9.07 3.45
N PHE A 21 -8.55 -9.76 2.83
CA PHE A 21 -8.50 -11.22 2.69
C PHE A 21 -7.33 -11.70 1.82
N VAL A 22 -7.11 -11.03 0.69
CA VAL A 22 -6.04 -11.39 -0.25
C VAL A 22 -4.68 -11.02 0.34
N LEU A 23 -4.57 -9.82 0.93
CA LEU A 23 -3.36 -9.36 1.60
C LEU A 23 -2.95 -10.30 2.75
N ALA A 24 -3.90 -10.72 3.59
CA ALA A 24 -3.62 -11.65 4.69
C ALA A 24 -3.06 -12.99 4.19
N LYS A 25 -3.52 -13.49 3.04
CA LYS A 25 -2.94 -14.69 2.42
C LYS A 25 -1.55 -14.41 1.88
N ALA A 26 -1.34 -13.32 1.17
CA ALA A 26 -0.03 -12.95 0.62
C ALA A 26 1.03 -12.86 1.71
N LEU A 27 0.72 -12.19 2.83
CA LEU A 27 1.62 -12.09 3.98
C LEU A 27 1.92 -13.45 4.61
N LYS A 28 0.91 -14.32 4.77
CA LYS A 28 1.08 -15.70 5.28
C LYS A 28 1.93 -16.58 4.37
N TYR A 29 1.93 -16.33 3.06
CA TYR A 29 2.81 -17.00 2.11
C TYR A 29 4.24 -16.44 2.12
N GLY A 30 4.54 -15.46 2.98
CA GLY A 30 5.86 -14.83 3.06
C GLY A 30 6.16 -13.90 1.88
N LEU A 31 5.14 -13.47 1.12
CA LEU A 31 5.36 -12.55 0.01
C LEU A 31 5.80 -11.19 0.54
N ARG A 32 6.76 -10.58 -0.16
CA ARG A 32 7.24 -9.22 0.14
C ARG A 32 6.29 -8.21 -0.50
N PRO A 33 5.63 -7.36 0.30
CA PRO A 33 4.74 -6.35 -0.23
C PRO A 33 5.49 -5.12 -0.73
N LEU A 34 4.90 -4.42 -1.68
CA LEU A 34 5.23 -3.06 -2.09
C LEU A 34 3.94 -2.24 -2.04
N LEU A 35 3.99 -1.05 -1.46
CA LEU A 35 2.86 -0.11 -1.46
C LEU A 35 2.97 0.82 -2.66
N LEU A 36 1.91 0.90 -3.47
CA LEU A 36 1.76 1.88 -4.55
C LEU A 36 0.61 2.81 -4.22
N LEU A 37 0.91 4.03 -3.80
CA LEU A 37 -0.09 5.09 -3.60
C LEU A 37 -0.42 5.76 -4.93
N ASN A 38 -1.63 5.54 -5.42
CA ASN A 38 -2.09 6.06 -6.71
C ASN A 38 -3.03 7.27 -6.53
N LYS A 39 -3.16 8.06 -7.60
CA LYS A 39 -3.98 9.28 -7.69
C LYS A 39 -3.46 10.45 -6.85
N VAL A 40 -2.15 10.50 -6.65
CA VAL A 40 -1.46 11.61 -5.98
C VAL A 40 -1.54 12.93 -6.76
N ASP A 41 -1.96 12.88 -8.03
CA ASP A 41 -2.23 14.07 -8.86
C ASP A 41 -3.51 14.84 -8.46
N ARG A 42 -4.34 14.28 -7.57
CA ARG A 42 -5.59 14.92 -7.15
C ARG A 42 -5.31 16.14 -6.27
N PRO A 43 -5.94 17.31 -6.52
CA PRO A 43 -5.72 18.51 -5.70
C PRO A 43 -6.05 18.37 -4.21
N SER A 44 -6.94 17.42 -3.87
CA SER A 44 -7.31 17.13 -2.49
C SER A 44 -6.34 16.19 -1.77
N VAL A 45 -5.37 15.60 -2.48
CA VAL A 45 -4.36 14.72 -1.92
C VAL A 45 -3.12 15.55 -1.64
N LEU A 46 -2.90 15.83 -0.36
CA LEU A 46 -1.71 16.53 0.13
C LEU A 46 -0.71 15.51 0.70
N GLU A 47 0.53 15.95 0.90
CA GLU A 47 1.60 15.12 1.47
C GLU A 47 1.20 14.53 2.84
N GLU A 48 0.63 15.33 3.72
CA GLU A 48 0.12 14.89 5.02
C GLU A 48 -0.90 13.76 4.87
N ARG A 49 -1.78 13.84 3.87
CA ARG A 49 -2.78 12.79 3.61
C ARG A 49 -2.12 11.50 3.13
N CYS A 50 -1.04 11.59 2.36
CA CYS A 50 -0.28 10.40 1.95
C CYS A 50 0.37 9.73 3.17
N ASN A 51 1.00 10.52 4.05
CA ASN A 51 1.61 10.01 5.29
C ASN A 51 0.60 9.31 6.21
N GLU A 52 -0.61 9.87 6.32
CA GLU A 52 -1.72 9.23 7.04
C GLU A 52 -2.08 7.87 6.42
N VAL A 53 -2.21 7.82 5.09
CA VAL A 53 -2.55 6.58 4.38
C VAL A 53 -1.45 5.53 4.53
N GLU A 54 -0.18 5.91 4.46
CA GLU A 54 0.95 5.01 4.73
C GLU A 54 0.88 4.42 6.13
N SER A 55 0.60 5.25 7.13
CA SER A 55 0.42 4.80 8.52
C SER A 55 -0.74 3.81 8.65
N LEU A 56 -1.88 4.08 7.98
CA LEU A 56 -3.02 3.16 7.94
C LEU A 56 -2.69 1.82 7.27
N VAL A 57 -1.86 1.82 6.23
CA VAL A 57 -1.41 0.60 5.56
C VAL A 57 -0.43 -0.17 6.43
N PHE A 58 0.49 0.51 7.10
CA PHE A 58 1.41 -0.10 8.06
C PHE A 58 0.64 -0.80 9.18
N ASP A 59 -0.31 -0.11 9.80
CA ASP A 59 -1.19 -0.68 10.84
C ASP A 59 -1.99 -1.86 10.31
N LEU A 60 -2.48 -1.79 9.07
CA LEU A 60 -3.17 -2.90 8.44
C LEU A 60 -2.25 -4.13 8.32
N PHE A 61 -0.99 -3.97 7.90
CA PHE A 61 -0.05 -5.08 7.74
C PHE A 61 0.28 -5.69 9.10
N ALA A 62 0.56 -4.85 10.10
CA ALA A 62 0.83 -5.27 11.47
C ALA A 62 -0.36 -6.07 12.05
N ASN A 63 -1.59 -5.56 11.87
CA ASN A 63 -2.81 -6.24 12.32
C ASN A 63 -3.06 -7.58 11.60
N LEU A 64 -2.55 -7.74 10.39
CA LEU A 64 -2.64 -9.00 9.63
C LEU A 64 -1.49 -9.97 9.96
N GLY A 65 -0.58 -9.61 10.85
CA GLY A 65 0.54 -10.44 11.29
C GLY A 65 1.72 -10.43 10.33
N ALA A 66 1.98 -9.30 9.65
CA ALA A 66 3.21 -9.12 8.89
C ALA A 66 4.45 -9.26 9.79
N THR A 67 5.50 -9.86 9.23
CA THR A 67 6.83 -9.91 9.86
C THR A 67 7.54 -8.56 9.78
N GLU A 68 8.61 -8.35 10.55
CA GLU A 68 9.41 -7.11 10.49
C GLU A 68 9.93 -6.83 9.07
N GLU A 69 10.42 -7.86 8.37
CA GLU A 69 10.88 -7.73 6.98
C GLU A 69 9.76 -7.33 6.00
N GLN A 70 8.51 -7.73 6.29
CA GLN A 70 7.36 -7.37 5.48
C GLN A 70 6.79 -5.99 5.85
N LEU A 71 7.11 -5.46 7.04
CA LEU A 71 6.76 -4.12 7.48
C LEU A 71 7.76 -3.06 6.97
N ASP A 72 8.97 -3.48 6.61
CA ASP A 72 9.95 -2.67 5.87
C ASP A 72 9.68 -2.73 4.35
N PHE A 73 8.48 -2.29 3.95
CA PHE A 73 8.05 -2.32 2.55
C PHE A 73 8.37 -1.01 1.82
N PRO A 74 8.79 -1.07 0.55
CA PRO A 74 8.95 0.13 -0.26
C PRO A 74 7.59 0.77 -0.56
N VAL A 75 7.59 2.10 -0.60
CA VAL A 75 6.45 2.93 -1.00
C VAL A 75 6.78 3.62 -2.31
N LEU A 76 5.87 3.53 -3.28
CA LEU A 76 5.92 4.27 -4.53
C LEU A 76 4.69 5.17 -4.62
N TYR A 77 4.88 6.38 -5.13
CA TYR A 77 3.79 7.30 -5.43
C TYR A 77 3.54 7.29 -6.94
N ALA A 78 2.27 7.33 -7.34
CA ALA A 78 1.90 7.21 -8.74
C ALA A 78 0.72 8.09 -9.13
N SER A 79 0.79 8.57 -10.37
CA SER A 79 -0.36 9.09 -11.08
C SER A 79 -0.60 8.25 -12.33
N ALA A 80 -1.63 7.41 -12.28
CA ALA A 80 -2.10 6.72 -13.47
C ALA A 80 -2.67 7.67 -14.53
N LYS A 81 -3.14 8.86 -14.12
CA LYS A 81 -3.65 9.90 -15.02
C LYS A 81 -2.53 10.55 -15.83
N GLU A 82 -1.42 10.88 -15.17
CA GLU A 82 -0.26 11.54 -15.78
C GLU A 82 0.82 10.53 -16.25
N GLY A 83 0.66 9.25 -15.94
CA GLY A 83 1.47 8.16 -16.47
C GLY A 83 2.83 7.96 -15.80
N TRP A 84 2.98 8.27 -14.51
CA TRP A 84 4.24 8.13 -13.78
C TRP A 84 4.10 7.39 -12.43
N ALA A 85 5.21 6.80 -11.99
CA ALA A 85 5.40 6.24 -10.65
C ALA A 85 6.87 6.45 -10.21
N SER A 86 7.09 6.89 -8.98
CA SER A 86 8.43 7.19 -8.43
C SER A 86 8.55 6.86 -6.95
#